data_AF-D8J7U8-F1
#
_entry.id   AF-D8J7U8-F1
#
_cell.length_a   1.000
_cell.length_b   1.000
_cell.length_c   1.000
_cell.angle_alpha   90.00
_cell.angle_beta   90.00
_cell.angle_gamma   90.00
#
_symmetry.space_group_name_H-M   'P 1'
#
loop_
_entity.id
_entity.type
_entity.pdbx_description
1 polymer ?
#
loop_
_entity_poly.entity_id
_entity_poly.type
_entity_poly.pdbx_seq_one_letter_code
_entity_poly.pdbx_strand_id
1 'polypeptide(L)' 'MPPLSALDWIGLVVPFVVFFLMLIVYYVWEGRRERRLRREYEVENVE' A
#
# COMPACT_ATOMS: atom_id res chain seq x y z
N MET A 1 -5.16 -0.04 -36.63
CA MET A 1 -4.36 0.26 -35.42
C MET A 1 -3.38 -0.91 -35.28
N PRO A 2 -2.06 -0.67 -35.20
CA PRO A 2 -1.11 -1.77 -35.02
C PRO A 2 -1.40 -2.51 -33.71
N PRO A 3 -1.22 -3.84 -33.64
CA PRO A 3 -1.36 -4.58 -32.40
C PRO A 3 -0.33 -4.05 -31.38
N LEU A 4 -0.77 -3.72 -30.17
CA LEU A 4 0.11 -3.31 -29.09
C LEU A 4 1.12 -4.43 -28.83
N SER A 5 2.40 -4.07 -28.84
CA SER A 5 3.46 -5.02 -28.50
C SER A 5 3.43 -5.33 -27.01
N ALA A 6 4.03 -6.46 -26.60
CA ALA A 6 4.16 -6.79 -25.19
C ALA A 6 4.90 -5.69 -24.39
N LEU A 7 5.80 -4.94 -25.04
CA LEU A 7 6.53 -3.83 -24.44
C LEU A 7 5.61 -2.64 -24.12
N ASP A 8 4.66 -2.34 -25.01
CA ASP A 8 3.68 -1.28 -24.80
C ASP A 8 2.78 -1.58 -23.60
N TRP A 9 2.40 -2.85 -23.43
CA TRP A 9 1.64 -3.33 -22.28
C TRP A 9 2.42 -3.21 -20.98
N ILE A 10 3.72 -3.51 -20.98
CA ILE A 10 4.57 -3.34 -19.80
C ILE A 10 4.63 -1.86 -19.42
N GLY A 11 4.86 -0.96 -20.39
CA GLY A 11 4.85 0.48 -20.16
C GLY A 11 3.53 1.00 -19.58
N LEU A 12 2.41 0.40 -19.97
CA LEU A 12 1.09 0.73 -19.45
C LEU A 12 0.85 0.20 -18.03
N VAL A 13 1.24 -1.05 -17.74
CA VAL A 13 0.91 -1.73 -16.46
C VAL A 13 1.86 -1.34 -15.32
N VAL A 14 3.14 -1.10 -15.61
CA VAL A 14 4.16 -0.80 -14.60
C VAL A 14 3.80 0.38 -13.69
N PRO A 15 3.30 1.54 -14.19
CA PRO A 15 2.90 2.65 -13.33
C PRO A 15 1.85 2.27 -12.29
N PHE A 16 0.87 1.43 -12.67
CA PHE A 16 -0.17 0.97 -11.73
C PHE A 16 0.41 0.06 -10.67
N VAL A 17 1.27 -0.89 -11.05
CA VAL A 17 1.94 -1.78 -10.08
C VAL A 17 2.75 -0.97 -9.07
N VAL A 18 3.50 0.04 -9.53
CA VAL A 18 4.26 0.95 -8.66
C VAL A 18 3.33 1.71 -7.71
N PHE A 19 2.23 2.25 -8.23
CA PHE A 19 1.23 2.95 -7.42
C PHE A 19 0.62 2.04 -6.33
N PHE A 20 0.24 0.81 -6.67
CA PHE A 20 -0.29 -0.15 -5.71
C PHE A 20 0.73 -0.55 -4.65
N LEU A 21 1.99 -0.75 -5.04
CA LEU A 21 3.06 -1.01 -4.08
C LEU A 21 3.24 0.16 -3.11
N MET A 22 3.20 1.39 -3.61
CA MET A 22 3.28 2.59 -2.77
C MET A 22 2.10 2.68 -1.80
N LEU A 23 0.88 2.36 -2.25
CA LEU A 23 -0.30 2.27 -1.38
C LEU A 23 -0.14 1.18 -0.31
N ILE A 24 0.31 -0.01 -0.67
CA ILE A 24 0.53 -1.10 0.28
C ILE A 24 1.53 -0.67 1.35
N VAL A 25 2.65 -0.07 0.94
CA VAL A 25 3.66 0.45 1.87
C VAL A 25 3.08 1.53 2.78
N TYR A 26 2.32 2.47 2.23
CA TYR A 26 1.64 3.52 3.00
C TYR A 26 0.70 2.92 4.06
N TYR A 27 -0.17 1.98 3.68
CA TYR A 27 -1.11 1.34 4.60
C TYR A 27 -0.43 0.48 5.66
N VAL A 28 0.63 -0.24 5.30
CA VAL A 28 1.41 -1.04 6.26
C VAL A 28 2.13 -0.12 7.25
N TRP A 29 2.67 1.00 6.78
CA TRP A 29 3.31 1.98 7.64
C TRP A 29 2.31 2.67 8.57
N GLU A 30 1.18 3.14 8.05
CA GLU A 30 0.12 3.78 8.83
C GLU A 30 -0.48 2.80 9.84
N GLY A 31 -0.78 1.57 9.42
CA GLY A 31 -1.29 0.53 10.30
C GLY A 31 -0.30 0.13 11.40
N ARG A 32 1.02 0.24 11.16
CA ARG A 32 2.03 0.02 12.20
C ARG A 32 2.02 1.13 13.25
N ARG A 33 1.76 2.37 12.84
CA ARG A 33 1.64 3.54 13.72
C ARG A 33 0.39 3.45 14.59
N GLU A 34 -0.76 3.14 13.99
CA GLU A 34 -2.02 3.01 14.73
C GLU A 34 -2.03 1.85 15.73
N ARG A 35 -1.45 0.69 15.37
CA ARG A 35 -1.34 -0.46 16.28
C ARG A 35 -0.53 -0.17 17.55
N ARG A 36 0.41 0.77 17.48
CA ARG A 36 1.20 1.17 18.66
C ARG A 36 0.34 1.98 19.64
N LEU A 37 -0.37 2.98 19.13
CA LEU A 37 -1.26 3.82 19.93
C LEU A 37 -2.41 3.01 20.53
N ARG A 38 -3.00 2.09 19.75
CA ARG A 38 -4.10 1.24 20.23
C ARG A 38 -3.70 0.35 21.40
N ARG A 39 -2.48 -0.20 21.41
CA ARG A 39 -1.98 -1.00 22.54
C ARG A 39 -1.77 -0.19 23.81
N GLU A 40 -1.37 1.07 23.71
CA GLU A 40 -1.16 1.93 24.89
C GLU A 40 -2.51 2.31 25.51
N TYR A 41 -3.53 2.69 24.72
CA TYR A 41 -4.86 3.07 25.23
C TYR A 41 -5.78 1.90 25.60
N GLU A 42 -5.61 0.72 25.01
CA GLU A 42 -6.39 -0.49 25.34
C GLU A 42 -5.93 -1.12 26.67
N VAL A 43 -4.69 -0.84 27.11
CA VAL A 43 -4.18 -1.28 28.42
C VAL A 43 -4.60 -0.31 29.55
N GLU A 44 -4.68 1.00 29.27
CA GLU A 44 -5.02 2.03 30.27
C GLU A 44 -6.51 2.03 30.70
N ASN A 45 -7.43 1.52 29.87
CA ASN A 45 -8.87 1.47 30.20
C ASN A 45 -9.33 0.17 30.89
N VAL A 46 -8.40 -0.72 31.27
CA VAL A 46 -8.70 -2.00 31.94
C VAL A 46 -8.31 -1.99 33.44
N GLU A 47 -7.78 -0.89 33.96
CA GLU A 47 -7.51 -0.69 35.40
C GLU A 47 -8.57 0.18 36.11
#